data_AF-A0A6N7P6R5-F1
#
_entry.id   AF-A0A6N7P6R5-F1
#
_cell.length_a   1.000
_cell.length_b   1.000
_cell.length_c   1.000
_cell.angle_alpha   90.00
_cell.angle_beta   90.00
_cell.angle_gamma   90.00
#
_symmetry.space_group_name_H-M   'P 1'
#
loop_
_entity.id
_entity.type
_entity.pdbx_description
1 polymer ?
#
loop_
_entity_poly.entity_id
_entity_poly.type
_entity_poly.pdbx_seq_one_letter_code
_entity_poly.pdbx_strand_id
1 'polypeptide(L)'
;MFKHSYISYKIYINCYTLLDFFKSLIFKYSTKKIRYAAQDYNLFFELPAVNGLPLERRYLGKLTLSSGFVVACDPLLGLHDALPFTRRIPTGEYPVYMVLSGSGNHQKNTLIKLALSDKRAVRWELAMVPGQSSGHSYIADVYYGFTVDAGIGCICDAHTQKHYNSYLERFFKDHPNGNIYDSLFASAFARNGIEENHSFNFYLPARPQQNVIMFHTGYGDGIYPAYWGLTEDGQVCSLVIDFMVL
;
A
#
# COMPACT_ATOMS: atom_id res chain seq x y z
N MET A 1 -52.04 51.36 20.72
CA MET A 1 -51.22 51.42 19.48
C MET A 1 -49.97 50.58 19.75
N PHE A 2 -49.59 49.49 19.07
CA PHE A 2 -49.95 48.86 17.80
C PHE A 2 -49.77 47.32 17.94
N LYS A 3 -50.56 46.53 17.20
CA LYS A 3 -50.38 45.08 16.97
C LYS A 3 -49.19 44.83 16.02
N HIS A 4 -48.45 43.74 16.17
CA HIS A 4 -47.59 43.18 15.11
C HIS A 4 -47.84 41.67 14.95
N SER A 5 -48.11 41.29 13.70
CA SER A 5 -48.37 39.93 13.21
C SER A 5 -47.08 39.26 12.74
N TYR A 6 -46.96 37.95 12.95
CA TYR A 6 -45.91 37.11 12.37
C TYR A 6 -46.31 36.67 10.94
N ILE A 7 -45.40 36.83 9.98
CA ILE A 7 -45.52 36.34 8.59
C ILE A 7 -44.59 35.14 8.42
N SER A 8 -45.14 34.04 7.89
CA SER A 8 -44.42 32.79 7.56
C SER A 8 -43.94 32.84 6.10
N TYR A 9 -42.65 32.60 5.86
CA TYR A 9 -42.07 32.49 4.52
C TYR A 9 -42.11 31.04 4.04
N LYS A 10 -42.95 30.76 3.03
CA LYS A 10 -42.90 29.52 2.24
C LYS A 10 -41.81 29.66 1.16
N ILE A 11 -40.83 28.76 1.18
CA ILE A 11 -39.84 28.63 0.10
C ILE A 11 -40.44 27.71 -0.98
N TYR A 12 -40.64 28.25 -2.18
CA TYR A 12 -40.97 27.47 -3.38
C TYR A 12 -39.66 27.06 -4.06
N ILE A 13 -39.36 25.76 -4.09
CA ILE A 13 -38.24 25.21 -4.89
C ILE A 13 -38.75 24.92 -6.30
N ASN A 14 -38.12 25.53 -7.30
CA ASN A 14 -38.46 25.41 -8.71
C ASN A 14 -37.99 24.04 -9.26
N CYS A 15 -38.87 23.29 -9.92
CA CYS A 15 -38.59 21.91 -10.38
C CYS A 15 -37.41 21.81 -11.37
N TYR A 16 -37.07 22.90 -12.07
CA TYR A 16 -35.98 22.92 -13.06
C TYR A 16 -34.58 22.87 -12.42
N THR A 17 -34.39 23.47 -11.24
CA THR A 17 -33.08 23.44 -10.54
C THR A 17 -32.80 22.10 -9.86
N LEU A 18 -33.85 21.35 -9.52
CA LEU A 18 -33.72 20.00 -8.97
C LEU A 18 -33.20 19.01 -10.02
N LEU A 19 -33.66 19.12 -11.26
CA LEU A 19 -33.22 18.24 -12.35
C LEU A 19 -31.75 18.47 -12.72
N ASP A 20 -31.28 19.72 -12.70
CA ASP A 20 -29.85 20.04 -12.92
C ASP A 20 -28.98 19.67 -11.72
N PHE A 21 -29.50 19.78 -10.49
CA PHE A 21 -28.85 19.25 -9.30
C PHE A 21 -28.70 17.73 -9.36
N PHE A 22 -29.73 17.01 -9.80
CA PHE A 22 -29.67 15.56 -10.02
C PHE A 22 -28.78 15.18 -11.21
N LYS A 23 -28.77 15.95 -12.31
CA LYS A 23 -27.81 15.73 -13.42
C LYS A 23 -26.36 15.97 -12.97
N SER A 24 -26.12 16.99 -12.15
CA SER A 24 -24.81 17.24 -11.50
C SER A 24 -24.42 16.10 -10.56
N LEU A 25 -25.38 15.54 -9.82
CA LEU A 25 -25.18 14.39 -8.94
C LEU A 25 -24.91 13.09 -9.74
N ILE A 26 -25.59 12.90 -10.88
CA ILE A 26 -25.43 11.75 -11.78
C ILE A 26 -24.09 11.86 -12.53
N PHE A 27 -23.62 13.05 -12.91
CA PHE A 27 -22.30 13.27 -13.50
C PHE A 27 -21.14 13.13 -12.50
N LYS A 28 -21.43 13.09 -11.20
CA LYS A 28 -20.42 12.82 -10.16
C LYS A 28 -20.16 11.33 -9.93
N TYR A 29 -20.96 10.45 -10.54
CA TYR A 29 -20.60 9.05 -10.72
C TYR A 29 -19.76 8.90 -11.99
N SER A 30 -18.54 9.47 -11.94
CA SER A 30 -17.49 8.99 -12.82
C SER A 30 -17.36 7.49 -12.60
N THR A 31 -17.68 6.69 -13.61
CA THR A 31 -17.41 5.26 -13.60
C THR A 31 -15.90 5.11 -13.31
N LYS A 32 -15.54 4.71 -12.09
CA LYS A 32 -14.14 4.44 -11.74
C LYS A 32 -13.61 3.39 -12.73
N LYS A 33 -12.82 3.82 -13.71
CA LYS A 33 -12.23 2.94 -14.72
C LYS A 33 -11.22 2.03 -14.03
N ILE A 34 -11.53 0.77 -13.78
CA ILE A 34 -10.59 -0.12 -13.08
C ILE A 34 -9.31 -0.25 -13.93
N ARG A 35 -8.14 -0.10 -13.32
CA ARG A 35 -6.84 -0.28 -13.99
C ARG A 35 -6.28 -1.64 -13.61
N TYR A 36 -5.87 -2.40 -14.62
CA TYR A 36 -5.26 -3.71 -14.44
C TYR A 36 -3.81 -3.68 -14.93
N ALA A 37 -2.94 -4.45 -14.29
CA ALA A 37 -1.61 -4.70 -14.84
C ALA A 37 -1.75 -5.54 -16.12
N ALA A 38 -0.86 -5.29 -17.10
CA ALA A 38 -0.74 -6.15 -18.27
C ALA A 38 0.01 -7.46 -17.96
N GLN A 39 0.83 -7.44 -16.91
CA GLN A 39 1.67 -8.55 -16.49
C GLN A 39 0.89 -9.54 -15.62
N ASP A 40 1.12 -10.85 -15.82
CA ASP A 40 0.73 -11.86 -14.85
C ASP A 40 1.83 -12.01 -13.78
N TYR A 41 1.60 -11.45 -12.59
CA TYR A 41 2.57 -11.52 -11.51
C TYR A 41 2.77 -12.93 -10.95
N ASN A 42 1.86 -13.89 -11.20
CA ASN A 42 2.07 -15.25 -10.73
C ASN A 42 3.35 -15.86 -11.29
N LEU A 43 3.73 -15.52 -12.52
CA LEU A 43 4.90 -16.07 -13.21
C LEU A 43 6.19 -15.87 -12.40
N PHE A 44 6.34 -14.71 -11.74
CA PHE A 44 7.52 -14.42 -10.92
C PHE A 44 7.61 -15.21 -9.62
N PHE A 45 6.51 -15.85 -9.21
CA PHE A 45 6.46 -16.74 -8.06
C PHE A 45 6.47 -18.23 -8.43
N GLU A 46 6.31 -18.57 -9.71
CA GLU A 46 6.16 -19.94 -10.19
C GLU A 46 7.36 -20.41 -11.01
N LEU A 47 7.99 -19.49 -11.74
CA LEU A 47 9.13 -19.80 -12.59
C LEU A 47 10.45 -19.60 -11.85
N PRO A 48 11.48 -20.41 -12.16
CA PRO A 48 12.82 -20.21 -11.62
C PRO A 48 13.59 -19.06 -12.30
N ALA A 49 13.11 -18.58 -13.45
CA ALA A 49 13.70 -17.48 -14.20
C ALA A 49 12.66 -16.84 -15.14
N VAL A 50 12.84 -15.55 -15.47
CA VAL A 50 12.07 -14.84 -16.50
C VAL A 50 13.05 -14.08 -17.39
N ASN A 51 12.87 -14.14 -18.72
CA ASN A 51 13.78 -13.52 -19.70
C ASN A 51 15.27 -13.87 -19.50
N GLY A 52 15.55 -15.08 -19.01
CA GLY A 52 16.92 -15.54 -18.71
C GLY A 52 17.49 -15.01 -17.38
N LEU A 53 16.79 -14.14 -16.65
CA LEU A 53 17.15 -13.70 -15.31
C LEU A 53 16.64 -14.68 -14.25
N PRO A 54 17.51 -15.29 -13.43
CA PRO A 54 17.10 -16.15 -12.33
C PRO A 54 16.24 -15.41 -11.30
N LEU A 55 15.29 -16.12 -10.69
CA LEU A 55 14.42 -15.63 -9.63
C LEU A 55 14.64 -16.43 -8.34
N GLU A 56 14.86 -15.72 -7.23
CA GLU A 56 14.86 -16.27 -5.88
C GLU A 56 13.61 -15.82 -5.15
N ARG A 57 12.98 -16.73 -4.40
CA ARG A 57 11.83 -16.43 -3.54
C ARG A 57 12.25 -16.54 -2.08
N ARG A 58 12.02 -15.48 -1.31
CA ARG A 58 12.37 -15.40 0.11
C ARG A 58 11.13 -15.18 0.96
N TYR A 59 10.93 -16.02 1.97
CA TYR A 59 9.87 -15.83 2.95
C TYR A 59 10.29 -14.81 4.01
N LEU A 60 9.44 -13.81 4.28
CA LEU A 60 9.75 -12.70 5.18
C LEU A 60 9.02 -12.79 6.55
N GLY A 61 8.19 -13.81 6.74
CA GLY A 61 7.32 -13.95 7.90
C GLY A 61 5.86 -13.64 7.58
N LYS A 62 5.05 -13.49 8.63
CA LYS A 62 3.63 -13.12 8.52
C LYS A 62 3.42 -11.66 8.87
N LEU A 63 2.49 -11.02 8.18
CA LEU A 63 1.97 -9.69 8.50
C LEU A 63 0.65 -9.81 9.26
N THR A 64 0.56 -9.17 10.42
CA THR A 64 -0.67 -9.11 11.21
C THR A 64 -1.57 -7.98 10.70
N LEU A 65 -2.76 -8.32 10.21
CA LEU A 65 -3.74 -7.39 9.66
C LEU A 65 -4.98 -7.33 10.56
N SER A 66 -4.90 -6.52 11.62
CA SER A 66 -5.94 -6.39 12.63
C SER A 66 -7.16 -5.57 12.19
N SER A 67 -6.98 -4.58 11.32
CA SER A 67 -8.08 -3.83 10.71
C SER A 67 -8.46 -4.38 9.33
N GLY A 68 -7.51 -5.02 8.66
CA GLY A 68 -7.65 -5.53 7.30
C GLY A 68 -7.37 -4.48 6.23
N PHE A 69 -6.86 -3.29 6.61
CA PHE A 69 -6.44 -2.25 5.67
C PHE A 69 -4.92 -2.23 5.60
N VAL A 70 -4.38 -2.48 4.41
CA VAL A 70 -2.94 -2.49 4.19
C VAL A 70 -2.46 -1.07 3.86
N VAL A 71 -1.37 -0.66 4.51
CA VAL A 71 -0.60 0.55 4.22
C VAL A 71 0.73 0.13 3.62
N ALA A 72 1.18 0.85 2.59
CA ALA A 72 2.53 0.73 2.05
C ALA A 72 3.13 2.13 1.89
N CYS A 73 4.37 2.33 2.31
CA CYS A 73 5.08 3.61 2.26
C CYS A 73 6.56 3.43 2.62
N ASP A 74 7.32 4.52 2.55
CA ASP A 74 8.58 4.66 3.26
C ASP A 74 8.36 4.68 4.80
N PRO A 75 8.98 3.77 5.59
CA PRO A 75 8.79 3.71 7.04
C PRO A 75 9.50 4.84 7.80
N LEU A 76 10.45 5.54 7.17
CA LEU A 76 11.21 6.64 7.75
C LEU A 76 10.56 8.00 7.45
N LEU A 77 10.07 8.17 6.23
CA LEU A 77 9.66 9.49 5.72
C LEU A 77 8.16 9.60 5.42
N GLY A 78 7.47 8.49 5.14
CA GLY A 78 6.09 8.50 4.64
C GLY A 78 5.04 7.92 5.59
N LEU A 79 5.44 7.08 6.56
CA LEU A 79 4.47 6.28 7.33
C LEU A 79 3.54 7.10 8.23
N HIS A 80 3.93 8.32 8.61
CA HIS A 80 3.06 9.17 9.42
C HIS A 80 1.75 9.54 8.70
N ASP A 81 1.83 9.88 7.41
CA ASP A 81 0.72 10.43 6.62
C ASP A 81 0.20 9.47 5.52
N ALA A 82 0.80 8.28 5.41
CA ALA A 82 0.41 7.30 4.40
C ALA A 82 -1.06 6.88 4.56
N LEU A 83 -1.82 6.95 3.48
CA LEU A 83 -3.18 6.46 3.47
C LEU A 83 -3.22 4.94 3.21
N PRO A 84 -4.12 4.19 3.85
CA PRO A 84 -4.31 2.80 3.53
C PRO A 84 -4.90 2.62 2.13
N PHE A 85 -4.61 1.48 1.51
CA PHE A 85 -5.33 1.06 0.32
C PHE A 85 -6.83 0.94 0.64
N THR A 86 -7.66 1.36 -0.31
CA THR A 86 -9.12 1.46 -0.16
C THR A 86 -9.84 0.14 0.05
N ARG A 87 -9.18 -0.98 -0.26
CA ARG A 87 -9.77 -2.31 -0.13
C ARG A 87 -9.45 -2.90 1.24
N ARG A 88 -10.50 -3.23 1.98
CA ARG A 88 -10.42 -4.01 3.22
C ARG A 88 -10.36 -5.51 2.89
N ILE A 89 -9.44 -6.23 3.52
CA ILE A 89 -9.34 -7.68 3.47
C ILE A 89 -9.81 -8.30 4.81
N PRO A 90 -10.04 -9.62 4.89
CA PRO A 90 -10.29 -10.29 6.16
C PRO A 90 -9.11 -10.08 7.13
N THR A 91 -9.42 -10.00 8.42
CA THR A 91 -8.40 -9.86 9.46
C THR A 91 -7.68 -11.20 9.69
N GLY A 92 -6.38 -11.15 9.95
CA GLY A 92 -5.60 -12.36 10.21
C GLY A 92 -4.09 -12.13 10.10
N GLU A 93 -3.35 -13.24 10.05
CA GLU A 93 -1.90 -13.23 9.81
C GLU A 93 -1.61 -13.88 8.46
N TYR A 94 -0.92 -13.15 7.58
CA TYR A 94 -0.74 -13.55 6.20
C TYR A 94 0.74 -13.61 5.82
N PRO A 95 1.22 -14.68 5.16
CA PRO A 95 2.62 -14.80 4.79
C PRO A 95 3.01 -13.76 3.74
N VAL A 96 4.24 -13.27 3.86
CA VAL A 96 4.83 -12.31 2.95
C VAL A 96 6.08 -12.90 2.33
N TYR A 97 6.20 -12.72 1.03
CA TYR A 97 7.31 -13.20 0.22
C TYR A 97 7.93 -12.05 -0.56
N MET A 98 9.24 -12.14 -0.76
CA MET A 98 10.01 -11.28 -1.65
C MET A 98 10.51 -12.10 -2.83
N VAL A 99 10.44 -11.52 -4.03
CA VAL A 99 11.13 -12.05 -5.21
C VAL A 99 12.38 -11.21 -5.42
N LEU A 100 13.52 -11.87 -5.62
CA LEU A 100 14.75 -11.25 -6.08
C LEU A 100 15.06 -11.73 -7.50
N SER A 101 15.50 -10.82 -8.36
CA SER A 101 15.95 -11.13 -9.72
C SER A 101 17.45 -10.92 -9.86
N GLY A 102 18.12 -11.80 -10.61
CA GLY A 102 19.56 -11.75 -10.86
C GLY A 102 20.34 -12.77 -10.03
N SER A 103 21.67 -12.60 -10.00
CA SER A 103 22.59 -13.57 -9.39
C SER A 103 23.73 -12.91 -8.65
N GLY A 104 24.18 -13.54 -7.55
CA GLY A 104 25.28 -13.06 -6.73
C GLY A 104 25.06 -11.63 -6.24
N ASN A 105 26.08 -10.79 -6.35
CA ASN A 105 26.04 -9.39 -5.89
C ASN A 105 25.14 -8.48 -6.75
N HIS A 106 24.57 -8.98 -7.86
CA HIS A 106 23.67 -8.23 -8.73
C HIS A 106 22.19 -8.59 -8.52
N GLN A 107 21.88 -9.40 -7.49
CA GLN A 107 20.49 -9.64 -7.11
C GLN A 107 19.83 -8.34 -6.68
N LYS A 108 18.57 -8.16 -7.07
CA LYS A 108 17.74 -7.01 -6.68
C LYS A 108 16.38 -7.47 -6.21
N ASN A 109 15.88 -6.85 -5.14
CA ASN A 109 14.49 -6.99 -4.72
C ASN A 109 13.57 -6.53 -5.85
N THR A 110 12.74 -7.43 -6.38
CA THR A 110 11.87 -7.20 -7.53
C THR A 110 10.42 -6.98 -7.12
N LEU A 111 9.90 -7.87 -6.28
CA LEU A 111 8.49 -7.87 -5.88
C LEU A 111 8.34 -8.18 -4.40
N ILE A 112 7.28 -7.66 -3.80
CA ILE A 112 6.71 -8.18 -2.54
C ILE A 112 5.35 -8.79 -2.84
N LYS A 113 5.04 -9.94 -2.23
CA LYS A 113 3.70 -10.54 -2.23
C LYS A 113 3.23 -10.79 -0.82
N LEU A 114 2.10 -10.19 -0.47
CA LEU A 114 1.27 -10.56 0.68
C LEU A 114 0.23 -11.58 0.18
N ALA A 115 0.35 -12.84 0.62
CA ALA A 115 -0.54 -13.91 0.18
C ALA A 115 -1.72 -14.08 1.15
N LEU A 116 -2.94 -13.84 0.66
CA LEU A 116 -4.17 -13.88 1.47
C LEU A 116 -4.87 -15.24 1.44
N SER A 117 -4.60 -16.03 0.40
CA SER A 117 -5.09 -17.40 0.24
C SER A 117 -4.20 -18.15 -0.76
N ASP A 118 -4.37 -19.47 -0.85
CA ASP A 118 -3.67 -20.31 -1.83
C ASP A 118 -4.32 -20.29 -3.24
N LYS A 119 -5.40 -19.52 -3.43
CA LYS A 119 -6.04 -19.36 -4.74
C LYS A 119 -5.13 -18.59 -5.71
N ARG A 120 -5.22 -18.93 -7.00
CA ARG A 120 -4.52 -18.24 -8.08
C ARG A 120 -5.24 -16.96 -8.51
N ALA A 121 -4.48 -15.87 -8.70
CA ALA A 121 -5.00 -14.66 -9.32
C ALA A 121 -5.14 -14.86 -10.84
N VAL A 122 -6.27 -14.44 -11.42
CA VAL A 122 -6.51 -14.40 -12.87
C VAL A 122 -6.45 -12.99 -13.45
N ARG A 123 -6.46 -11.96 -12.58
CA ARG A 123 -6.31 -10.55 -12.95
C ARG A 123 -5.68 -9.76 -11.80
N TRP A 124 -5.01 -8.66 -12.15
CA TRP A 124 -4.23 -7.86 -11.22
C TRP A 124 -4.73 -6.41 -11.24
N GLU A 125 -5.54 -6.03 -10.25
CA GLU A 125 -6.17 -4.71 -10.16
C GLU A 125 -5.30 -3.72 -9.37
N LEU A 126 -5.06 -2.52 -9.89
CA LEU A 126 -4.27 -1.49 -9.21
C LEU A 126 -4.86 -1.14 -7.84
N ALA A 127 -4.04 -1.21 -6.80
CA ALA A 127 -4.41 -0.83 -5.44
C ALA A 127 -4.39 0.70 -5.30
N MET A 128 -5.54 1.26 -4.94
CA MET A 128 -5.75 2.71 -4.83
C MET A 128 -5.86 3.14 -3.38
N VAL A 129 -5.47 4.37 -3.05
CA VAL A 129 -5.78 5.03 -1.77
C VAL A 129 -6.95 6.03 -1.92
N PRO A 130 -7.60 6.50 -0.84
CA PRO A 130 -8.70 7.47 -0.92
C PRO A 130 -8.32 8.72 -1.72
N GLY A 131 -9.28 9.26 -2.47
CA GLY A 131 -9.08 10.45 -3.30
C GLY A 131 -8.42 10.17 -4.66
N GLN A 132 -7.75 9.04 -4.84
CA GLN A 132 -7.27 8.64 -6.17
C GLN A 132 -8.44 8.14 -7.01
N SER A 133 -8.52 8.63 -8.24
CA SER A 133 -9.47 8.18 -9.25
C SER A 133 -8.70 7.73 -10.47
N SER A 134 -9.16 6.67 -11.11
CA SER A 134 -8.50 6.11 -12.28
C SER A 134 -8.73 6.91 -13.58
N GLY A 135 -9.48 8.01 -13.52
CA GLY A 135 -9.81 8.86 -14.66
C GLY A 135 -8.94 10.13 -14.76
N HIS A 136 -8.59 10.47 -16.00
CA HIS A 136 -7.97 11.72 -16.48
C HIS A 136 -6.46 11.94 -16.30
N SER A 137 -5.63 10.89 -16.32
CA SER A 137 -4.29 11.07 -16.88
C SER A 137 -4.32 10.65 -18.34
N TYR A 138 -4.25 11.62 -19.25
CA TYR A 138 -3.98 11.39 -20.69
C TYR A 138 -2.50 11.02 -20.94
N ILE A 139 -1.70 10.93 -19.88
CA ILE A 139 -0.32 10.48 -19.91
C ILE A 139 -0.33 9.00 -19.52
N ALA A 140 0.03 8.15 -20.48
CA ALA A 140 0.02 6.68 -20.36
C ALA A 140 0.89 6.15 -19.20
N ASP A 141 1.81 6.98 -18.69
CA ASP A 141 2.87 6.57 -17.77
C ASP A 141 2.65 6.99 -16.30
N VAL A 142 1.51 7.62 -15.97
CA VAL A 142 1.20 7.95 -14.56
C VAL A 142 0.43 6.80 -13.92
N TYR A 143 1.15 5.92 -13.22
CA TYR A 143 0.59 4.95 -12.30
C TYR A 143 0.53 5.51 -10.87
N TYR A 144 -0.41 4.99 -10.08
CA TYR A 144 -0.46 5.28 -8.64
C TYR A 144 0.40 4.25 -7.93
N GLY A 145 1.24 4.73 -7.02
CA GLY A 145 2.08 3.89 -6.17
C GLY A 145 2.36 4.59 -4.84
N PHE A 146 3.00 3.89 -3.92
CA PHE A 146 3.55 4.53 -2.72
C PHE A 146 4.97 5.04 -3.01
N THR A 147 5.33 6.16 -2.39
CA THR A 147 6.62 6.82 -2.56
C THR A 147 7.64 6.26 -1.58
N VAL A 148 8.88 6.14 -2.04
CA VAL A 148 10.05 5.77 -1.26
C VAL A 148 11.15 6.77 -1.53
N ASP A 149 11.69 7.35 -0.46
CA ASP A 149 12.67 8.45 -0.50
C ASP A 149 13.93 8.13 0.33
N ALA A 150 13.96 6.97 1.00
CA ALA A 150 15.12 6.44 1.72
C ALA A 150 15.56 5.05 1.21
N GLY A 151 15.12 4.63 0.02
CA GLY A 151 15.36 3.30 -0.55
C GLY A 151 14.83 2.14 0.30
N ILE A 152 13.89 2.43 1.22
CA ILE A 152 13.26 1.45 2.10
C ILE A 152 11.75 1.59 1.99
N GLY A 153 11.08 0.49 1.65
CA GLY A 153 9.63 0.36 1.70
C GLY A 153 9.19 -0.46 2.89
N CYS A 154 7.93 -0.30 3.28
CA CYS A 154 7.29 -1.17 4.25
C CYS A 154 5.85 -1.50 3.87
N ILE A 155 5.34 -2.58 4.47
CA ILE A 155 3.90 -2.87 4.54
C ILE A 155 3.48 -3.11 5.99
N CYS A 156 2.31 -2.59 6.36
CA CYS A 156 1.69 -2.81 7.67
C CYS A 156 0.16 -2.68 7.62
N ASP A 157 -0.50 -3.00 8.73
CA ASP A 157 -1.93 -2.71 8.92
C ASP A 157 -2.14 -1.23 9.29
N ALA A 158 -3.23 -0.61 8.85
CA ALA A 158 -3.58 0.77 9.19
C ALA A 158 -3.75 1.01 10.70
N HIS A 159 -4.14 -0.02 11.47
CA HIS A 159 -4.12 0.07 12.92
C HIS A 159 -2.68 0.07 13.45
N THR A 160 -1.82 -0.80 12.94
CA THR A 160 -0.38 -0.87 13.29
C THR A 160 0.35 0.44 13.00
N GLN A 161 0.06 1.10 11.88
CA GLN A 161 0.59 2.42 11.54
C GLN A 161 0.40 3.44 12.67
N LYS A 162 -0.78 3.49 13.28
CA LYS A 162 -1.07 4.43 14.39
C LYS A 162 -0.16 4.17 15.59
N HIS A 163 0.02 2.90 15.96
CA HIS A 163 0.90 2.51 17.05
C HIS A 163 2.37 2.79 16.74
N TYR A 164 2.78 2.57 15.49
CA TYR A 164 4.12 2.89 15.02
C TYR A 164 4.38 4.41 15.10
N ASN A 165 3.45 5.25 14.67
CA ASN A 165 3.58 6.70 14.77
C ASN A 165 3.72 7.16 16.23
N SER A 166 2.88 6.65 17.13
CA SER A 166 3.02 6.95 18.58
C SER A 166 4.34 6.45 19.17
N TYR A 167 4.85 5.32 18.68
CA TYR A 167 6.16 4.82 19.08
C TYR A 167 7.29 5.74 18.63
N LEU A 168 7.24 6.24 17.38
CA LEU A 168 8.22 7.20 16.86
C LEU A 168 8.15 8.55 17.57
N GLU A 169 6.95 9.09 17.82
CA GLU A 169 6.76 10.32 18.59
C GLU A 169 7.42 10.23 19.97
N ARG A 170 7.24 9.10 20.66
CA ARG A 170 7.89 8.84 21.94
C ARG A 170 9.40 8.73 21.81
N PHE A 171 9.89 8.02 20.78
CA PHE A 171 11.32 7.92 20.51
C PHE A 171 11.97 9.30 20.36
N PHE A 172 11.39 10.18 19.55
CA PHE A 172 11.94 11.54 19.35
C PHE A 172 11.78 12.44 20.57
N LYS A 173 10.75 12.23 21.39
CA LYS A 173 10.63 12.92 22.67
C LYS A 173 11.75 12.54 23.64
N ASP A 174 12.07 11.25 23.71
CA ASP A 174 13.10 10.71 24.61
C ASP A 174 14.53 10.92 24.03
N HIS A 175 14.64 11.02 22.70
CA HIS A 175 15.89 11.20 21.95
C HIS A 175 15.75 12.32 20.88
N PRO A 176 15.78 13.61 21.26
CA PRO A 176 15.52 14.73 20.34
C PRO A 176 16.48 14.81 19.14
N ASN A 177 17.71 14.32 19.29
CA ASN A 177 18.71 14.25 18.23
C ASN A 177 18.95 12.81 17.76
N GLY A 178 18.07 11.88 18.11
CA GLY A 178 18.19 10.47 17.76
C GLY A 178 17.94 10.26 16.26
N ASN A 179 18.73 9.38 15.65
CA ASN A 179 18.47 8.91 14.30
C ASN A 179 17.70 7.57 14.38
N ILE A 180 16.45 7.54 13.89
CA ILE A 180 15.63 6.32 13.86
C ILE A 180 16.35 5.20 13.13
N TYR A 181 16.96 5.49 11.98
CA TYR A 181 17.62 4.46 11.19
C TYR A 181 18.74 3.81 12.01
N ASP A 182 19.67 4.60 12.54
CA ASP A 182 20.79 4.08 13.33
C ASP A 182 20.33 3.36 14.60
N SER A 183 19.28 3.89 15.24
CA SER A 183 18.82 3.41 16.55
C SER A 183 17.95 2.16 16.47
N LEU A 184 17.16 2.02 15.41
CA LEU A 184 16.13 0.98 15.30
C LEU A 184 16.37 0.01 14.14
N PHE A 185 16.92 0.48 13.02
CA PHE A 185 16.98 -0.30 11.79
C PHE A 185 18.38 -0.76 11.42
N ALA A 186 19.43 0.03 11.61
CA ALA A 186 20.79 -0.29 11.20
C ALA A 186 21.24 -1.65 11.76
N SER A 187 20.93 -1.96 13.03
CA SER A 187 21.26 -3.26 13.62
C SER A 187 20.44 -4.43 13.08
N ALA A 188 19.23 -4.19 12.57
CA ALA A 188 18.37 -5.19 11.98
C ALA A 188 18.75 -5.48 10.52
N PHE A 189 19.15 -4.44 9.79
CA PHE A 189 19.67 -4.54 8.42
C PHE A 189 21.09 -5.15 8.44
N ALA A 190 22.03 -4.68 9.25
CA ALA A 190 23.41 -5.17 9.29
C ALA A 190 23.59 -6.69 9.53
N ARG A 191 22.61 -7.38 10.12
CA ARG A 191 22.69 -8.83 10.40
C ARG A 191 22.59 -9.73 9.16
N ASN A 192 22.20 -9.21 8.00
CA ASN A 192 21.79 -10.02 6.83
C ASN A 192 22.79 -10.06 5.65
N GLY A 193 24.05 -9.63 5.84
CA GLY A 193 25.21 -10.05 5.02
C GLY A 193 25.35 -9.49 3.58
N ILE A 194 24.30 -8.93 2.96
CA ILE A 194 24.39 -8.18 1.68
C ILE A 194 23.51 -6.93 1.76
N GLU A 195 24.12 -5.75 1.93
CA GLU A 195 23.44 -4.47 2.27
C GLU A 195 22.23 -4.12 1.37
N GLU A 196 22.22 -4.51 0.10
CA GLU A 196 21.21 -4.04 -0.87
C GLU A 196 19.91 -4.88 -0.95
N ASN A 197 19.83 -6.05 -0.30
CA ASN A 197 18.67 -6.97 -0.41
C ASN A 197 18.04 -7.35 0.94
N HIS A 198 18.22 -6.49 1.94
CA HIS A 198 17.69 -6.74 3.27
C HIS A 198 16.18 -6.51 3.34
N SER A 199 15.59 -7.34 4.18
CA SER A 199 14.24 -7.17 4.67
C SER A 199 14.21 -7.59 6.12
N PHE A 200 13.29 -7.01 6.88
CA PHE A 200 13.17 -7.26 8.30
C PHE A 200 11.71 -7.20 8.75
N ASN A 201 11.34 -8.10 9.64
CA ASN A 201 10.05 -8.12 10.27
C ASN A 201 10.15 -7.41 11.63
N PHE A 202 9.75 -6.14 11.67
CA PHE A 202 9.83 -5.29 12.84
C PHE A 202 8.59 -5.46 13.72
N TYR A 203 8.79 -5.98 14.93
CA TYR A 203 7.73 -6.19 15.90
C TYR A 203 7.62 -5.00 16.86
N LEU A 204 6.43 -4.41 16.92
CA LEU A 204 6.15 -3.31 17.84
C LEU A 204 5.94 -3.84 19.27
N PRO A 205 6.33 -3.07 20.30
CA PRO A 205 6.04 -3.38 21.70
C PRO A 205 4.55 -3.10 22.02
N ALA A 206 3.65 -3.81 21.34
CA ALA A 206 2.19 -3.66 21.42
C ALA A 206 1.51 -4.97 21.87
N ARG A 207 0.31 -4.85 22.43
CA ARG A 207 -0.58 -5.99 22.75
C ARG A 207 -1.98 -5.76 22.15
N PRO A 208 -2.50 -6.67 21.30
CA PRO A 208 -1.84 -7.85 20.74
C PRO A 208 -0.60 -7.49 19.90
N GLN A 209 0.27 -8.48 19.65
CA GLN A 209 1.50 -8.30 18.87
C GLN A 209 1.15 -7.73 17.48
N GLN A 210 1.92 -6.73 17.06
CA GLN A 210 1.80 -6.09 15.74
C GLN A 210 3.18 -6.01 15.10
N ASN A 211 3.20 -5.94 13.78
CA ASN A 211 4.44 -5.89 13.04
C ASN A 211 4.36 -5.08 11.74
N VAL A 212 5.52 -4.61 11.32
CA VAL A 212 5.78 -3.90 10.07
C VAL A 212 6.83 -4.69 9.32
N ILE A 213 6.57 -5.05 8.07
CA ILE A 213 7.57 -5.71 7.22
C ILE A 213 8.25 -4.62 6.41
N MET A 214 9.56 -4.49 6.59
CA MET A 214 10.41 -3.49 5.94
C MET A 214 11.36 -4.18 4.96
N PHE A 215 11.71 -3.50 3.87
CA PHE A 215 12.54 -4.04 2.81
C PHE A 215 13.21 -2.93 2.00
N HIS A 216 14.39 -3.19 1.45
CA HIS A 216 14.94 -2.33 0.40
C HIS A 216 14.11 -2.46 -0.88
N THR A 217 13.91 -1.33 -1.56
CA THR A 217 13.24 -1.27 -2.86
C THR A 217 14.27 -1.34 -3.97
N GLY A 218 14.05 -2.21 -4.97
CA GLY A 218 15.05 -2.67 -5.94
C GLY A 218 16.16 -1.68 -6.32
N TYR A 219 15.80 -0.59 -7.00
CA TYR A 219 16.76 0.46 -7.41
C TYR A 219 16.86 1.66 -6.44
N GLY A 220 16.25 1.57 -5.25
CA GLY A 220 16.23 2.62 -4.25
C GLY A 220 14.96 3.45 -4.30
N ASP A 221 15.08 4.76 -4.42
CA ASP A 221 13.95 5.69 -4.37
C ASP A 221 13.04 5.56 -5.59
N GLY A 222 11.76 5.87 -5.41
CA GLY A 222 10.80 5.83 -6.50
C GLY A 222 9.35 5.81 -6.07
N ILE A 223 8.48 5.56 -7.04
CA ILE A 223 7.05 5.36 -6.85
C ILE A 223 6.77 3.92 -7.28
N TYR A 224 6.14 3.12 -6.44
CA TYR A 224 5.94 1.70 -6.72
C TYR A 224 4.48 1.31 -6.71
N PRO A 225 3.94 0.74 -7.81
CA PRO A 225 2.55 0.35 -7.87
C PRO A 225 2.33 -0.92 -7.05
N ALA A 226 1.13 -1.02 -6.51
CA ALA A 226 0.66 -2.23 -5.86
C ALA A 226 -0.59 -2.76 -6.57
N TYR A 227 -0.75 -4.08 -6.63
CA TYR A 227 -1.84 -4.74 -7.36
C TYR A 227 -2.49 -5.81 -6.52
N TRP A 228 -3.82 -5.77 -6.43
CA TRP A 228 -4.64 -6.83 -5.87
C TRP A 228 -4.78 -7.96 -6.89
N GLY A 229 -4.30 -9.15 -6.53
CA GLY A 229 -4.58 -10.38 -7.25
C GLY A 229 -6.02 -10.82 -6.99
N LEU A 230 -6.80 -10.96 -8.06
CA LEU A 230 -8.19 -11.36 -8.02
C LEU A 230 -8.38 -12.74 -8.63
N THR A 231 -9.14 -13.58 -7.96
CA THR A 231 -9.56 -14.90 -8.43
C THR A 231 -10.72 -14.80 -9.42
N GLU A 232 -11.11 -15.93 -10.04
CA GLU A 232 -12.23 -15.99 -10.98
C GLU A 232 -13.57 -15.51 -10.38
N ASP A 233 -13.82 -15.85 -9.10
CA ASP A 233 -14.97 -15.40 -8.31
C ASP A 233 -14.83 -13.93 -7.82
N GLY A 234 -13.79 -13.23 -8.25
CA GLY A 234 -13.54 -11.82 -7.94
C GLY A 234 -13.07 -11.54 -6.51
N GLN A 235 -12.72 -12.58 -5.75
CA GLN A 235 -12.15 -12.45 -4.40
C GLN A 235 -10.67 -12.07 -4.47
N VAL A 236 -10.17 -11.37 -3.46
CA VAL A 236 -8.74 -11.06 -3.37
C VAL A 236 -7.97 -12.25 -2.81
N CYS A 237 -6.95 -12.71 -3.52
CA CYS A 237 -6.06 -13.78 -3.05
C CYS A 237 -4.65 -13.29 -2.69
N SER A 238 -4.25 -12.10 -3.13
CA SER A 238 -2.93 -11.53 -2.80
C SER A 238 -2.87 -10.02 -3.06
N LEU A 239 -1.88 -9.35 -2.45
CA LEU A 239 -1.37 -8.04 -2.87
C LEU A 239 0.07 -8.22 -3.35
N VAL A 240 0.42 -7.63 -4.50
CA VAL A 240 1.80 -7.54 -4.99
C VAL A 240 2.22 -6.08 -5.03
N ILE A 241 3.46 -5.79 -4.63
CA ILE A 241 4.14 -4.52 -4.92
C ILE A 241 5.23 -4.81 -5.93
N ASP A 242 5.28 -3.99 -6.98
CA ASP A 242 6.26 -4.12 -8.06
C ASP A 242 7.31 -3.00 -7.97
N PHE A 243 8.58 -3.38 -7.81
CA PHE A 243 9.69 -2.43 -7.77
C PHE A 243 10.22 -2.04 -9.15
N MET A 244 9.55 -2.46 -10.23
CA MET A 244 9.87 -2.14 -11.62
C MET A 244 11.31 -2.50 -12.02
N VAL A 245 11.75 -3.67 -11.55
CA VAL A 245 13.10 -4.20 -11.84
C VAL A 245 13.13 -5.06 -13.10
N LEU A 246 12.01 -5.71 -13.45
CA LEU A 246 11.89 -6.65 -14.58
C LEU A 246 11.13 -6.08 -15.78
#